data_AF-A0A378JYF4-F1
#
_entry.id   AF-A0A378JYF4-F1
#
_cell.length_a   1.000
_cell.length_b   1.000
_cell.length_c   1.000
_cell.angle_alpha   90.00
_cell.angle_beta   90.00
_cell.angle_gamma   90.00
#
_symmetry.space_group_name_H-M   'P 1'
#
loop_
_entity.id
_entity.type
_entity.pdbx_description
1 polymer ?
#
loop_
_entity_poly.entity_id
_entity_poly.type
_entity_poly.pdbx_seq_one_letter_code
_entity_poly.pdbx_strand_id
1 'polypeptide(L)'
;MICPSCGYKRKLDEMAPEWQCPNCQVAYNKVAHDRTLPQPKKRHPNPIIQFFSWFFSKSRLVFIAICRMIFHKYIYLPKQHHKITPKSSETNNHRNIQVKTTEKNSQQRTKFPESHQTLLSEEQQQQINERWELLGGKEALCPSCHIALSKFPIRKTKCKSCSKNIYRGSNPLTNEYILFSDNQEQIYTELLWMSDGTWQNWFDNFDEINIIRNHLSRVYGSTDPNKIPFKDIIWAKIQKNLGFWAQNGQWYSYVRELEAGIRFLNEEHNIKAALPLIYQFIYLAYNVDILSGTDMEQYIDFPKKIGSPQIYLIENFIKELENIDDFDNWYIDFITASGYPKIFGGTAQKALNQYKNEKKEYYEELSKTGHFITLDQKFLNRLKSS
;
A
#
# COMPACT_ATOMS: atom_id res chain seq x y z
N MET A 1 -19.88 4.13 -44.25
CA MET A 1 -20.48 4.33 -42.91
C MET A 1 -19.60 5.28 -42.11
N ILE A 2 -20.16 6.25 -41.37
CA ILE A 2 -19.42 7.17 -40.49
C ILE A 2 -19.51 6.64 -39.06
N CYS A 3 -18.38 6.51 -38.36
CA CYS A 3 -18.36 6.01 -36.99
C CYS A 3 -19.00 7.00 -36.01
N PRO A 4 -20.03 6.62 -35.25
CA PRO A 4 -20.66 7.50 -34.27
C PRO A 4 -19.77 7.79 -33.04
N SER A 5 -18.72 7.00 -32.81
CA SER A 5 -17.79 7.18 -31.70
C SER A 5 -16.67 8.19 -32.03
N CYS A 6 -16.08 8.12 -33.24
CA CYS A 6 -14.90 8.92 -33.60
C CYS A 6 -15.05 9.76 -34.89
N GLY A 7 -16.20 9.70 -35.58
CA GLY A 7 -16.44 10.45 -36.81
C GLY A 7 -15.73 9.92 -38.07
N TYR A 8 -14.99 8.82 -37.97
CA TYR A 8 -14.24 8.26 -39.10
C TYR A 8 -15.15 7.72 -40.22
N LYS A 9 -14.91 8.11 -41.47
CA LYS A 9 -15.60 7.62 -42.66
C LYS A 9 -14.83 6.43 -43.25
N ARG A 10 -15.42 5.24 -43.12
CA ARG A 10 -14.82 3.97 -43.57
C ARG A 10 -14.52 3.99 -45.08
N LYS A 11 -13.34 3.48 -45.47
CA LYS A 11 -12.94 3.26 -46.87
C LYS A 11 -13.19 1.79 -47.28
N LEU A 12 -13.30 1.53 -48.58
CA LEU A 12 -13.64 0.20 -49.11
C LEU A 12 -12.49 -0.82 -49.00
N ASP A 13 -11.26 -0.35 -48.85
CA ASP A 13 -10.02 -1.13 -48.83
C ASP A 13 -9.56 -1.53 -47.41
N GLU A 14 -10.35 -1.23 -46.38
CA GLU A 14 -9.94 -1.46 -44.98
C GLU A 14 -10.26 -2.88 -44.49
N MET A 15 -9.24 -3.55 -43.96
CA MET A 15 -9.32 -4.96 -43.49
C MET A 15 -10.13 -5.21 -42.22
N ALA A 16 -10.62 -4.17 -41.53
CA ALA A 16 -11.43 -4.37 -40.33
C ALA A 16 -12.74 -5.11 -40.67
N PRO A 17 -13.37 -5.85 -39.75
CA PRO A 17 -14.71 -6.39 -39.97
C PRO A 17 -15.75 -5.26 -40.17
N GLU A 18 -16.81 -5.50 -40.95
CA GLU A 18 -17.85 -4.48 -41.24
C GLU A 18 -18.53 -3.91 -39.99
N TRP A 19 -18.61 -4.69 -38.92
CA TRP A 19 -19.23 -4.30 -37.65
C TRP A 19 -18.31 -3.46 -36.75
N GLN A 20 -17.03 -3.28 -37.09
CA GLN A 20 -16.02 -2.60 -36.26
C GLN A 20 -15.43 -1.39 -36.98
N CYS A 21 -15.29 -0.25 -36.29
CA CYS A 21 -14.60 0.91 -36.86
C CYS A 21 -13.08 0.65 -36.96
N PRO A 22 -12.44 0.78 -38.14
CA PRO A 22 -11.00 0.56 -38.29
C PRO A 22 -10.14 1.57 -37.53
N ASN A 23 -10.65 2.79 -37.31
CA ASN A 23 -9.90 3.85 -36.62
C ASN A 23 -9.90 3.69 -35.09
N CYS A 24 -11.07 3.51 -34.46
CA CYS A 24 -11.18 3.42 -33.00
C CYS A 24 -11.44 2.00 -32.46
N GLN A 25 -11.57 1.00 -33.34
CA GLN A 25 -11.82 -0.41 -33.01
C GLN A 25 -13.12 -0.68 -32.22
N VAL A 26 -14.04 0.30 -32.13
CA VAL A 26 -15.35 0.13 -31.49
C VAL A 26 -16.35 -0.51 -32.44
N ALA A 27 -17.12 -1.47 -31.95
CA ALA A 27 -18.22 -2.09 -32.69
C ALA A 27 -19.41 -1.11 -32.83
N TYR A 28 -19.98 -0.97 -34.03
CA TYR A 28 -21.03 0.01 -34.32
C TYR A 28 -22.30 -0.20 -33.46
N ASN A 29 -22.64 -1.45 -33.15
CA ASN A 29 -23.78 -1.82 -32.31
C ASN A 29 -23.63 -1.40 -30.83
N LYS A 30 -22.41 -1.19 -30.34
CA LYS A 30 -22.15 -0.72 -28.97
C LYS A 30 -22.39 0.77 -28.78
N VAL A 31 -22.56 1.54 -29.86
CA VAL A 31 -22.72 3.00 -29.83
C VAL A 31 -24.16 3.44 -30.14
N ALA A 32 -24.98 2.56 -30.72
CA ALA A 32 -26.32 2.89 -31.19
C ALA A 32 -27.39 3.01 -30.07
N HIS A 33 -27.14 2.44 -28.89
CA HIS A 33 -28.17 2.33 -27.83
C HIS A 33 -28.18 3.43 -26.77
N ASP A 34 -27.32 4.45 -26.86
CA ASP A 34 -27.04 5.34 -25.71
C ASP A 34 -27.54 6.79 -25.87
N ARG A 35 -28.61 7.03 -26.66
CA ARG A 35 -29.04 8.39 -27.06
C ARG A 35 -30.17 9.05 -26.25
N THR A 36 -30.66 8.48 -25.14
CA THR A 36 -31.80 9.10 -24.40
C THR A 36 -31.54 9.55 -22.97
N LEU A 37 -30.28 9.58 -22.48
CA LEU A 37 -29.99 10.15 -21.16
C LEU A 37 -28.87 11.19 -21.23
N PRO A 38 -28.99 12.35 -20.55
CA PRO A 38 -27.90 13.31 -20.45
C PRO A 38 -26.73 12.66 -19.70
N GLN A 39 -25.64 12.41 -20.44
CA GLN A 39 -24.47 11.67 -19.95
C GLN A 39 -23.65 12.50 -18.95
N PRO A 40 -23.16 11.89 -17.85
CA PRO A 40 -22.11 12.46 -17.01
C PRO A 40 -20.80 12.59 -17.80
N LYS A 41 -20.00 13.61 -17.49
CA LYS A 41 -18.70 13.89 -18.12
C LYS A 41 -17.82 12.62 -18.13
N LYS A 42 -17.36 12.24 -19.33
CA LYS A 42 -16.54 11.06 -19.61
C LYS A 42 -15.31 11.00 -18.70
N ARG A 43 -15.12 9.89 -17.97
CA ARG A 43 -13.83 9.57 -17.36
C ARG A 43 -12.84 9.23 -18.48
N HIS A 44 -11.71 9.91 -18.51
CA HIS A 44 -10.58 9.55 -19.38
C HIS A 44 -10.11 8.12 -19.06
N PRO A 45 -9.68 7.33 -20.06
CA PRO A 45 -8.97 6.08 -19.78
C PRO A 45 -7.73 6.40 -18.96
N ASN A 46 -7.49 5.62 -17.90
CA ASN A 46 -6.42 5.84 -16.95
C ASN A 46 -5.06 5.91 -17.68
N PRO A 47 -4.36 7.04 -17.69
CA PRO A 47 -3.08 7.21 -18.40
C PRO A 47 -1.99 6.25 -17.91
N ILE A 48 -2.14 5.69 -16.70
CA ILE A 48 -1.24 4.70 -16.12
C ILE A 48 -1.30 3.37 -16.90
N ILE A 49 -2.49 2.94 -17.35
CA ILE A 49 -2.66 1.69 -18.11
C ILE A 49 -2.04 1.82 -19.52
N GLN A 50 -2.12 3.02 -20.12
CA GLN A 50 -1.47 3.29 -21.40
C GLN A 50 0.05 3.42 -21.27
N PHE A 51 0.53 3.97 -20.15
CA PHE A 51 1.96 4.05 -19.86
C PHE A 51 2.59 2.66 -19.70
N PHE A 52 1.96 1.73 -18.98
CA PHE A 52 2.50 0.37 -18.81
C PHE A 52 2.49 -0.45 -20.12
N SER A 53 1.44 -0.36 -20.93
CA SER A 53 1.39 -0.98 -22.27
C SER A 53 2.54 -0.49 -23.18
N TRP A 54 2.82 0.80 -23.13
CA TRP A 54 3.92 1.41 -23.89
C TRP A 54 5.31 1.07 -23.30
N PHE A 55 5.46 1.09 -21.97
CA PHE A 55 6.72 0.82 -21.28
C PHE A 55 7.14 -0.66 -21.40
N PHE A 56 6.22 -1.62 -21.29
CA PHE A 56 6.57 -3.04 -21.43
C PHE A 56 6.86 -3.48 -22.88
N SER A 57 6.28 -2.81 -23.90
CA SER A 57 6.52 -3.19 -25.29
C SER A 57 7.84 -2.64 -25.86
N LYS A 58 8.32 -1.47 -25.39
CA LYS A 58 9.57 -0.86 -25.88
C LYS A 58 10.78 -1.03 -24.94
N SER A 59 10.57 -1.22 -23.64
CA SER A 59 11.69 -1.33 -22.68
C SER A 59 12.33 -2.72 -22.60
N ARG A 60 11.77 -3.75 -23.27
CA ARG A 60 12.37 -5.10 -23.27
C ARG A 60 13.77 -5.13 -23.89
N LEU A 61 14.02 -4.33 -24.93
CA LEU A 61 15.34 -4.24 -25.57
C LEU A 61 16.33 -3.38 -24.76
N VAL A 62 15.86 -2.29 -24.16
CA VAL A 62 16.68 -1.40 -23.33
C VAL A 62 17.09 -2.10 -22.03
N PHE A 63 16.19 -2.86 -21.41
CA PHE A 63 16.48 -3.66 -20.22
C PHE A 63 17.51 -4.76 -20.51
N ILE A 64 17.40 -5.47 -21.65
CA ILE A 64 18.41 -6.47 -22.07
C ILE A 64 19.78 -5.82 -22.29
N ALA A 65 19.84 -4.61 -22.87
CA ALA A 65 21.09 -3.88 -23.08
C ALA A 65 21.72 -3.41 -21.75
N ILE A 66 20.93 -2.87 -20.82
CA ILE A 66 21.39 -2.44 -19.49
C ILE A 66 21.87 -3.66 -18.68
N CYS A 67 21.13 -4.77 -18.69
CA CYS A 67 21.54 -6.01 -18.04
C CYS A 67 22.87 -6.53 -18.62
N ARG A 68 23.08 -6.47 -19.94
CA ARG A 68 24.36 -6.85 -20.57
C ARG A 68 25.54 -5.96 -20.13
N MET A 69 25.33 -4.66 -20.01
CA MET A 69 26.37 -3.73 -19.54
C MET A 69 26.73 -3.95 -18.06
N ILE A 70 25.75 -4.24 -17.21
CA ILE A 70 25.98 -4.55 -15.80
C ILE A 70 26.69 -5.91 -15.65
N PHE A 71 26.27 -6.93 -16.39
CA PHE A 71 26.89 -8.27 -16.35
C PHE A 71 28.37 -8.24 -16.79
N HIS A 72 28.71 -7.44 -17.80
CA HIS A 72 30.08 -7.33 -18.29
C HIS A 72 31.02 -6.61 -17.31
N LYS A 73 30.48 -5.69 -16.50
CA LYS A 73 31.25 -4.94 -15.49
C LYS A 73 31.54 -5.77 -14.23
N TYR A 74 30.65 -6.71 -13.87
CA TYR A 74 30.79 -7.51 -12.65
C TYR A 74 31.57 -8.82 -12.83
N ILE A 75 31.69 -9.36 -14.06
CA ILE A 75 32.46 -10.59 -14.32
C ILE A 75 33.98 -10.36 -14.36
N TYR A 76 34.44 -9.11 -14.57
CA TYR A 76 35.86 -8.79 -14.79
C TYR A 76 36.60 -8.16 -13.59
N LEU A 77 36.07 -8.26 -12.37
CA LEU A 77 36.80 -7.83 -11.18
C LEU A 77 37.59 -9.01 -10.58
N PRO A 78 38.93 -8.97 -10.54
CA PRO A 78 39.72 -10.04 -9.95
C PRO A 78 39.53 -10.05 -8.43
N LYS A 79 39.16 -11.22 -7.88
CA LYS A 79 39.06 -11.46 -6.43
C LYS A 79 40.43 -11.25 -5.76
N GLN A 80 40.60 -10.16 -5.01
CA GLN A 80 41.71 -10.04 -4.07
C GLN A 80 41.31 -10.71 -2.74
N HIS A 81 42.01 -11.80 -2.41
CA HIS A 81 41.89 -12.48 -1.13
C HIS A 81 42.76 -11.75 -0.08
N HIS A 82 42.13 -11.05 0.86
CA HIS A 82 42.80 -10.63 2.10
C HIS A 82 42.62 -11.72 3.17
N LYS A 83 43.73 -12.35 3.57
CA LYS A 83 43.83 -13.19 4.77
C LYS A 83 43.80 -12.28 6.01
N ILE A 84 42.82 -12.46 6.87
CA ILE A 84 42.82 -11.90 8.22
C ILE A 84 43.00 -13.07 9.21
N THR A 85 44.11 -13.04 9.94
CA THR A 85 44.39 -13.95 11.07
C THR A 85 43.77 -13.39 12.35
N PRO A 86 43.12 -14.22 13.19
CA PRO A 86 42.58 -13.78 14.47
C PRO A 86 43.66 -13.79 15.55
N LYS A 87 43.70 -12.72 16.36
CA LYS A 87 44.42 -12.69 17.65
C LYS A 87 43.44 -12.97 18.79
N SER A 88 43.87 -13.87 19.67
CA SER A 88 43.21 -14.36 20.86
C SER A 88 43.38 -13.45 22.09
N SER A 89 42.54 -13.74 23.10
CA SER A 89 42.66 -13.48 24.56
C SER A 89 42.50 -12.00 24.99
N GLU A 90 41.77 -11.64 26.05
CA GLU A 90 41.74 -12.19 27.41
C GLU A 90 40.41 -11.96 28.17
N THR A 91 40.40 -12.50 29.38
CA THR A 91 39.38 -12.98 30.30
C THR A 91 38.65 -11.97 31.23
N ASN A 92 37.51 -12.46 31.76
CA ASN A 92 36.93 -12.29 33.11
C ASN A 92 36.29 -10.96 33.53
N ASN A 93 34.98 -11.00 33.84
CA ASN A 93 34.52 -10.98 35.25
C ASN A 93 33.00 -11.18 35.37
N HIS A 94 32.61 -12.30 36.00
CA HIS A 94 31.25 -12.54 36.50
C HIS A 94 31.05 -11.76 37.82
N ARG A 95 30.03 -10.91 37.88
CA ARG A 95 29.44 -10.45 39.16
C ARG A 95 28.03 -10.99 39.30
N ASN A 96 27.87 -11.83 40.31
CA ASN A 96 26.59 -12.27 40.87
C ASN A 96 25.82 -11.07 41.43
N ILE A 97 24.58 -10.88 40.99
CA ILE A 97 23.61 -10.02 41.66
C ILE A 97 22.48 -10.92 42.16
N GLN A 98 22.46 -11.11 43.48
CA GLN A 98 21.33 -11.72 44.19
C GLN A 98 20.18 -10.72 44.24
N VAL A 99 19.05 -11.06 43.63
CA VAL A 99 17.80 -10.33 43.77
C VAL A 99 17.08 -10.84 45.01
N LYS A 100 17.00 -10.01 46.05
CA LYS A 100 16.10 -10.20 47.20
C LYS A 100 14.72 -9.67 46.84
N THR A 101 13.75 -10.57 46.82
CA THR A 101 12.32 -10.27 46.81
C THR A 101 11.88 -9.86 48.21
N THR A 102 11.26 -8.68 48.33
CA THR A 102 10.37 -8.39 49.47
C THR A 102 9.20 -7.54 48.99
N GLU A 103 8.01 -8.10 49.17
CA GLU A 103 6.72 -7.44 49.04
C GLU A 103 6.52 -6.39 50.13
N LYS A 104 5.98 -5.21 49.80
CA LYS A 104 4.70 -4.69 50.30
C LYS A 104 4.46 -3.22 49.92
N ASN A 105 3.24 -3.02 49.42
CA ASN A 105 2.32 -1.91 49.67
C ASN A 105 2.24 -0.68 48.75
N SER A 106 0.96 -0.32 48.59
CA SER A 106 0.34 0.96 48.22
C SER A 106 0.45 1.41 46.77
N GLN A 107 -0.61 1.10 46.02
CA GLN A 107 -1.40 2.05 45.21
C GLN A 107 -0.81 3.46 45.05
N GLN A 108 0.18 3.59 44.19
CA GLN A 108 0.41 4.82 43.44
C GLN A 108 -0.15 4.56 42.04
N ARG A 109 -1.30 5.16 41.72
CA ARG A 109 -1.63 5.47 40.33
C ARG A 109 -0.48 6.32 39.83
N THR A 110 0.45 5.70 39.11
CA THR A 110 1.38 6.41 38.24
C THR A 110 0.53 7.29 37.35
N LYS A 111 0.59 8.61 37.58
CA LYS A 111 0.16 9.57 36.56
C LYS A 111 0.83 9.11 35.27
N PHE A 112 0.01 8.80 34.25
CA PHE A 112 0.51 8.67 32.90
C PHE A 112 1.41 9.88 32.62
N PRO A 113 2.62 9.70 32.09
CA PRO A 113 3.51 10.82 31.82
C PRO A 113 2.74 11.86 31.00
N GLU A 114 2.68 13.08 31.54
CA GLU A 114 2.06 14.23 30.91
C GLU A 114 2.65 14.37 29.51
N SER A 115 1.74 14.30 28.52
CA SER A 115 1.90 14.66 27.11
C SER A 115 3.28 14.39 26.51
N HIS A 116 3.37 13.40 25.64
CA HIS A 116 4.33 13.42 24.55
C HIS A 116 4.34 14.82 23.92
N GLN A 117 5.31 15.66 24.31
CA GLN A 117 5.59 16.92 23.63
C GLN A 117 5.85 16.52 22.19
N THR A 118 5.01 17.03 21.30
CA THR A 118 4.99 16.72 19.88
C THR A 118 6.39 16.96 19.30
N LEU A 119 7.00 15.91 18.77
CA LEU A 119 8.29 15.88 18.05
C LEU A 119 8.26 16.68 16.72
N LEU A 120 7.32 17.61 16.58
CA LEU A 120 7.04 18.38 15.37
C LEU A 120 7.79 19.70 15.44
N SER A 121 8.53 20.02 14.38
CA SER A 121 9.13 21.35 14.22
C SER A 121 8.04 22.45 14.15
N GLU A 122 8.41 23.69 14.47
CA GLU A 122 7.48 24.82 14.44
C GLU A 122 6.83 25.01 13.06
N GLU A 123 7.59 24.82 11.98
CA GLU A 123 7.09 24.91 10.61
C GLU A 123 6.02 23.84 10.32
N GLN A 124 6.24 22.61 10.79
CA GLN A 124 5.29 21.50 10.64
C GLN A 124 4.01 21.76 11.42
N GLN A 125 4.11 22.28 12.65
CA GLN A 125 2.95 22.68 13.44
C GLN A 125 2.16 23.78 12.75
N GLN A 126 2.85 24.79 12.18
CA GLN A 126 2.20 25.86 11.44
C GLN A 126 1.45 25.32 10.21
N GLN A 127 2.09 24.46 9.41
CA GLN A 127 1.43 23.87 8.22
C GLN A 127 0.21 23.01 8.59
N ILE A 128 0.29 22.23 9.68
CA ILE A 128 -0.87 21.49 10.19
C ILE A 128 -1.98 22.47 10.59
N ASN A 129 -1.65 23.51 11.35
CA ASN A 129 -2.61 24.52 11.79
C ASN A 129 -3.29 25.23 10.62
N GLU A 130 -2.54 25.64 9.59
CA GLU A 130 -3.10 26.25 8.38
C GLU A 130 -4.12 25.34 7.69
N ARG A 131 -3.89 24.02 7.68
CA ARG A 131 -4.85 23.05 7.14
C ARG A 131 -6.05 22.82 8.05
N TRP A 132 -5.87 22.84 9.37
CA TRP A 132 -7.00 22.80 10.30
C TRP A 132 -7.92 24.00 10.14
N GLU A 133 -7.38 25.19 9.83
CA GLU A 133 -8.19 26.38 9.56
C GLU A 133 -8.99 26.26 8.25
N LEU A 134 -8.56 25.42 7.30
CA LEU A 134 -9.34 25.07 6.11
C LEU A 134 -10.40 23.98 6.40
N LEU A 135 -10.32 23.32 7.56
CA LEU A 135 -11.18 22.20 7.92
C LEU A 135 -12.30 22.63 8.87
N GLY A 136 -13.50 22.73 8.31
CA GLY A 136 -14.71 22.94 9.10
C GLY A 136 -14.77 24.33 9.74
N GLY A 137 -15.52 24.45 10.84
CA GLY A 137 -15.63 25.71 11.59
C GLY A 137 -15.74 25.49 13.09
N LYS A 138 -15.23 26.46 13.86
CA LYS A 138 -15.29 26.48 15.35
C LYS A 138 -16.64 26.96 15.87
N GLU A 139 -17.42 27.60 15.01
CA GLU A 139 -18.75 28.11 15.33
C GLU A 139 -19.82 27.03 15.24
N ALA A 140 -20.94 27.23 15.93
CA ALA A 140 -22.12 26.36 15.83
C ALA A 140 -22.88 26.59 14.52
N LEU A 141 -22.23 26.48 13.37
CA LEU A 141 -22.80 26.58 12.04
C LEU A 141 -22.77 25.21 11.34
N CYS A 142 -23.74 24.93 10.48
CA CYS A 142 -23.70 23.73 9.67
C CYS A 142 -22.57 23.82 8.63
N PRO A 143 -21.61 22.87 8.56
CA PRO A 143 -20.49 22.93 7.62
C PRO A 143 -20.91 22.81 6.14
N SER A 144 -22.13 22.33 5.86
CA SER A 144 -22.62 22.15 4.49
C SER A 144 -23.53 23.27 3.97
N CYS A 145 -24.22 24.01 4.84
CA CYS A 145 -25.16 25.06 4.43
C CYS A 145 -25.03 26.36 5.23
N HIS A 146 -24.08 26.43 6.16
CA HIS A 146 -23.76 27.59 7.01
C HIS A 146 -24.90 28.15 7.87
N ILE A 147 -26.02 27.44 7.98
CA ILE A 147 -27.12 27.84 8.87
C ILE A 147 -26.70 27.61 10.32
N ALA A 148 -27.02 28.60 11.17
CA ALA A 148 -26.77 28.55 12.60
C ALA A 148 -27.53 27.40 13.27
N LEU A 149 -26.82 26.69 14.13
CA LEU A 149 -27.33 25.59 14.94
C LEU A 149 -27.71 26.15 16.32
N SER A 150 -28.73 25.57 16.95
CA SER A 150 -29.13 25.97 18.31
C SER A 150 -28.05 25.72 19.37
N LYS A 151 -27.12 24.81 19.10
CA LYS A 151 -25.99 24.46 19.96
C LYS A 151 -24.91 23.73 19.16
N PHE A 152 -23.68 23.75 19.64
CA PHE A 152 -22.58 22.96 19.10
C PHE A 152 -22.86 21.46 19.32
N PRO A 153 -22.94 20.62 18.26
CA PRO A 153 -23.20 19.19 18.42
C PRO A 153 -22.05 18.46 19.12
N ILE A 154 -22.37 17.64 20.13
CA ILE A 154 -21.38 16.81 20.86
C ILE A 154 -21.07 15.50 20.12
N ARG A 155 -22.05 15.00 19.36
CA ARG A 155 -22.00 13.75 18.59
C ARG A 155 -22.40 14.00 17.14
N LYS A 156 -22.13 13.04 16.26
CA LYS A 156 -22.63 13.05 14.87
C LYS A 156 -24.14 13.30 14.85
N THR A 157 -24.58 14.30 14.09
CA THR A 157 -25.99 14.70 13.97
C THR A 157 -26.32 15.10 12.53
N LYS A 158 -27.61 15.18 12.17
CA LYS A 158 -28.04 15.71 10.86
C LYS A 158 -28.51 17.15 10.99
N CYS A 159 -28.15 17.99 10.02
CA CYS A 159 -28.64 19.36 9.94
C CYS A 159 -30.16 19.37 9.69
N LYS A 160 -30.93 20.13 10.48
CA LYS A 160 -32.39 20.22 10.30
C LYS A 160 -32.80 20.90 8.98
N SER A 161 -31.94 21.76 8.43
CA SER A 161 -32.24 22.48 7.20
C SER A 161 -31.85 21.71 5.93
N CYS A 162 -30.63 21.16 5.87
CA CYS A 162 -30.13 20.49 4.67
C CYS A 162 -30.06 18.95 4.76
N SER A 163 -30.41 18.36 5.91
CA SER A 163 -30.39 16.90 6.16
C SER A 163 -29.04 16.18 6.02
N LYS A 164 -27.95 16.91 5.75
CA LYS A 164 -26.57 16.37 5.68
C LYS A 164 -26.01 16.11 7.09
N ASN A 165 -25.05 15.19 7.18
CA ASN A 165 -24.40 14.88 8.45
C ASN A 165 -23.45 16.02 8.86
N ILE A 166 -23.35 16.23 10.17
CA ILE A 166 -22.44 17.13 10.84
C ILE A 166 -21.62 16.28 11.80
N TYR A 167 -20.31 16.29 11.61
CA TYR A 167 -19.35 15.63 12.48
C TYR A 167 -18.71 16.64 13.42
N ARG A 168 -18.21 16.13 14.54
CA ARG A 168 -17.39 16.89 15.48
C ARG A 168 -16.02 16.26 15.53
N GLY A 169 -15.00 17.09 15.43
CA GLY A 169 -13.61 16.71 15.59
C GLY A 169 -12.92 17.54 16.64
N SER A 170 -11.84 17.01 17.22
CA SER A 170 -10.92 17.77 18.08
C SER A 170 -9.64 17.99 17.29
N ASN A 171 -9.16 19.24 17.23
CA ASN A 171 -7.78 19.48 16.82
C ASN A 171 -6.89 19.11 18.01
N PRO A 172 -6.02 18.11 17.91
CA PRO A 172 -5.20 17.68 19.05
C PRO A 172 -3.99 18.59 19.31
N LEU A 173 -3.67 19.53 18.41
CA LEU A 173 -2.67 20.57 18.67
C LEU A 173 -3.23 21.70 19.54
N THR A 174 -4.47 22.13 19.27
CA THR A 174 -5.10 23.26 19.99
C THR A 174 -6.11 22.82 21.05
N ASN A 175 -6.52 21.55 21.04
CA ASN A 175 -7.66 21.00 21.78
C ASN A 175 -9.01 21.67 21.49
N GLU A 176 -9.11 22.47 20.42
CA GLU A 176 -10.37 23.10 20.01
C GLU A 176 -11.25 22.11 19.24
N TYR A 177 -12.57 22.24 19.39
CA TYR A 177 -13.52 21.45 18.62
C TYR A 177 -13.92 22.16 17.34
N ILE A 178 -14.02 21.39 16.26
CA ILE A 178 -14.48 21.85 14.96
C ILE A 178 -15.68 21.02 14.47
N LEU A 179 -16.53 21.63 13.65
CA LEU A 179 -17.59 20.95 12.91
C LEU A 179 -17.22 20.83 11.44
N PHE A 180 -17.33 19.63 10.89
CA PHE A 180 -17.02 19.33 9.49
C PHE A 180 -18.06 18.41 8.85
N SER A 181 -18.13 18.38 7.52
CA SER A 181 -19.11 17.58 6.76
C SER A 181 -18.53 16.27 6.21
N ASP A 182 -19.38 15.40 5.64
CA ASP A 182 -18.98 14.09 5.08
C ASP A 182 -17.81 14.21 4.07
N ASN A 183 -17.78 15.26 3.25
CA ASN A 183 -16.71 15.49 2.27
C ASN A 183 -15.37 15.92 2.89
N GLN A 184 -15.38 16.31 4.17
CA GLN A 184 -14.22 16.77 4.92
C GLN A 184 -13.68 15.70 5.88
N GLU A 185 -14.40 14.58 6.05
CA GLU A 185 -14.01 13.48 6.95
C GLU A 185 -12.63 12.91 6.60
N GLN A 186 -12.34 12.74 5.32
CA GLN A 186 -11.03 12.25 4.88
C GLN A 186 -9.89 13.21 5.26
N ILE A 187 -10.09 14.52 5.14
CA ILE A 187 -9.10 15.53 5.53
C ILE A 187 -8.94 15.53 7.05
N TYR A 188 -10.03 15.40 7.80
CA TYR A 188 -9.98 15.28 9.26
C TYR A 188 -9.15 14.07 9.72
N THR A 189 -9.36 12.91 9.10
CA THR A 189 -8.56 11.72 9.40
C THR A 189 -7.09 11.93 9.06
N GLU A 190 -6.77 12.52 7.91
CA GLU A 190 -5.39 12.90 7.55
C GLU A 190 -4.78 13.79 8.64
N LEU A 191 -5.48 14.84 9.06
CA LEU A 191 -4.98 15.79 10.05
C LEU A 191 -4.81 15.21 11.46
N LEU A 192 -5.73 14.35 11.92
CA LEU A 192 -5.57 13.64 13.20
C LEU A 192 -4.30 12.79 13.19
N TRP A 193 -4.07 12.09 12.08
CA TRP A 193 -2.91 11.21 11.95
C TRP A 193 -1.61 12.02 11.91
N MET A 194 -1.63 13.21 11.28
CA MET A 194 -0.48 14.14 11.27
C MET A 194 -0.09 14.61 12.66
N SER A 195 -1.06 14.80 13.55
CA SER A 195 -0.84 15.42 14.85
C SER A 195 -0.47 14.46 15.99
N ASP A 196 -0.83 13.18 15.88
CA ASP A 196 -0.56 12.18 16.94
C ASP A 196 0.91 11.72 16.96
N GLY A 197 1.78 12.27 16.09
CA GLY A 197 3.22 12.02 16.11
C GLY A 197 3.65 10.58 15.80
N THR A 198 2.70 9.70 15.44
CA THR A 198 2.92 8.27 15.12
C THR A 198 3.71 8.04 13.82
N TRP A 199 4.33 9.09 13.30
CA TRP A 199 4.73 9.19 11.91
C TRP A 199 5.84 10.25 11.73
N GLN A 200 6.91 10.21 12.53
CA GLN A 200 8.13 11.02 12.26
C GLN A 200 8.55 10.91 10.78
N ASN A 201 8.41 9.72 10.20
CA ASN A 201 8.60 9.46 8.77
C ASN A 201 7.61 10.19 7.84
N TRP A 202 6.38 10.46 8.26
CA TRP A 202 5.36 11.06 7.39
C TRP A 202 5.68 12.51 7.03
N PHE A 203 6.33 13.25 7.93
CA PHE A 203 6.79 14.59 7.61
C PHE A 203 7.88 14.60 6.53
N ASP A 204 8.83 13.65 6.60
CA ASP A 204 9.80 13.44 5.51
C ASP A 204 9.09 13.05 4.19
N ASN A 205 7.90 12.45 4.29
CA ASN A 205 7.06 12.09 3.17
C ASN A 205 6.03 13.18 2.77
N PHE A 206 5.91 14.30 3.50
CA PHE A 206 4.83 15.27 3.26
C PHE A 206 5.04 16.06 1.97
N ASP A 207 6.27 16.53 1.76
CA ASP A 207 6.68 17.14 0.50
C ASP A 207 6.47 16.16 -0.66
N GLU A 208 6.77 14.89 -0.43
CA GLU A 208 6.54 13.85 -1.42
C GLU A 208 5.04 13.68 -1.74
N ILE A 209 4.16 13.69 -0.74
CA ILE A 209 2.70 13.62 -0.94
C ILE A 209 2.22 14.83 -1.78
N ASN A 210 2.69 16.04 -1.48
CA ASN A 210 2.33 17.23 -2.25
C ASN A 210 2.88 17.19 -3.68
N ILE A 211 4.12 16.71 -3.87
CA ILE A 211 4.72 16.50 -5.19
C ILE A 211 3.90 15.48 -5.99
N ILE A 212 3.52 14.35 -5.39
CA ILE A 212 2.71 13.31 -6.04
C ILE A 212 1.30 13.85 -6.34
N ARG A 213 0.67 14.57 -5.41
CA ARG A 213 -0.65 15.21 -5.59
C ARG A 213 -0.64 16.16 -6.78
N ASN A 214 0.37 17.02 -6.86
CA ASN A 214 0.55 17.96 -7.97
C ASN A 214 0.88 17.26 -9.29
N HIS A 215 1.60 16.15 -9.24
CA HIS A 215 1.84 15.33 -10.42
C HIS A 215 0.54 14.69 -10.93
N LEU A 216 -0.21 14.03 -10.05
CA LEU A 216 -1.49 13.40 -10.37
C LEU A 216 -2.54 14.41 -10.85
N SER A 217 -2.56 15.63 -10.29
CA SER A 217 -3.48 16.68 -10.76
C SER A 217 -3.24 17.04 -12.22
N ARG A 218 -1.97 17.17 -12.64
CA ARG A 218 -1.61 17.38 -14.05
C ARG A 218 -1.99 16.18 -14.91
N VAL A 219 -1.71 14.95 -14.44
CA VAL A 219 -2.01 13.70 -15.17
C VAL A 219 -3.52 13.51 -15.36
N TYR A 220 -4.34 13.88 -14.37
CA TYR A 220 -5.80 13.78 -14.42
C TYR A 220 -6.47 15.01 -15.06
N GLY A 221 -5.71 16.06 -15.38
CA GLY A 221 -6.26 17.33 -15.88
C GLY A 221 -7.09 18.10 -14.85
N SER A 222 -6.85 17.89 -13.55
CA SER A 222 -7.48 18.67 -12.49
C SER A 222 -6.75 20.00 -12.30
N THR A 223 -7.48 21.11 -12.35
CA THR A 223 -6.95 22.45 -12.04
C THR A 223 -6.70 22.65 -10.54
N ASP A 224 -7.26 21.78 -9.70
CA ASP A 224 -7.17 21.85 -8.25
C ASP A 224 -6.57 20.54 -7.72
N PRO A 225 -5.32 20.57 -7.21
CA PRO A 225 -4.65 19.40 -6.63
C PRO A 225 -5.38 18.81 -5.43
N ASN A 226 -6.15 19.60 -4.69
CA ASN A 226 -6.87 19.13 -3.49
C ASN A 226 -8.07 18.24 -3.84
N LYS A 227 -8.47 18.18 -5.12
CA LYS A 227 -9.51 17.27 -5.61
C LYS A 227 -9.00 15.86 -5.91
N ILE A 228 -7.69 15.64 -5.86
CA ILE A 228 -7.11 14.31 -6.08
C ILE A 228 -7.39 13.45 -4.84
N PRO A 229 -8.07 12.30 -4.99
CA PRO A 229 -8.37 11.43 -3.86
C PRO A 229 -7.08 11.01 -3.14
N PHE A 230 -7.06 11.11 -1.81
CA PHE A 230 -5.86 10.78 -1.03
C PHE A 230 -5.36 9.36 -1.28
N LYS A 231 -6.28 8.41 -1.45
CA LYS A 231 -5.96 7.02 -1.80
C LYS A 231 -5.17 6.87 -3.11
N ASP A 232 -5.46 7.69 -4.13
CA ASP A 232 -4.71 7.66 -5.40
C ASP A 232 -3.28 8.15 -5.18
N ILE A 233 -3.09 9.12 -4.28
CA ILE A 233 -1.78 9.66 -3.90
C ILE A 233 -0.97 8.58 -3.17
N ILE A 234 -1.59 7.90 -2.20
CA ILE A 234 -0.94 6.80 -1.46
C ILE A 234 -0.56 5.67 -2.41
N TRP A 235 -1.46 5.26 -3.31
CA TRP A 235 -1.14 4.23 -4.29
C TRP A 235 0.01 4.66 -5.21
N ALA A 236 -0.02 5.88 -5.72
CA ALA A 236 1.06 6.41 -6.57
C ALA A 236 2.41 6.47 -5.83
N LYS A 237 2.39 6.78 -4.53
CA LYS A 237 3.57 6.74 -3.66
C LYS A 237 4.13 5.33 -3.53
N ILE A 238 3.29 4.35 -3.23
CA ILE A 238 3.68 2.93 -3.14
C ILE A 238 4.32 2.48 -4.46
N GLN A 239 3.69 2.81 -5.61
CA GLN A 239 4.23 2.47 -6.93
C GLN A 239 5.58 3.15 -7.21
N LYS A 240 5.72 4.43 -6.87
CA LYS A 240 6.98 5.18 -6.98
C LYS A 240 8.08 4.52 -6.13
N ASN A 241 7.76 4.18 -4.88
CA ASN A 241 8.68 3.54 -3.95
C ASN A 241 9.11 2.15 -4.43
N LEU A 242 8.19 1.32 -4.92
CA LEU A 242 8.53 0.02 -5.52
C LEU A 242 9.55 0.19 -6.65
N GLY A 243 9.33 1.14 -7.55
CA GLY A 243 10.29 1.46 -8.62
C GLY A 243 11.65 1.91 -8.07
N PHE A 244 11.65 2.81 -7.08
CA PHE A 244 12.86 3.31 -6.44
C PHE A 244 13.66 2.20 -5.75
N TRP A 245 13.03 1.38 -4.92
CA TRP A 245 13.70 0.31 -4.19
C TRP A 245 14.25 -0.77 -5.12
N ALA A 246 13.51 -1.15 -6.16
CA ALA A 246 13.97 -2.10 -7.16
C ALA A 246 15.19 -1.58 -7.93
N GLN A 247 15.19 -0.30 -8.33
CA GLN A 247 16.33 0.31 -9.05
C GLN A 247 17.60 0.39 -8.20
N ASN A 248 17.46 0.60 -6.89
CA ASN A 248 18.58 0.68 -5.96
C ASN A 248 19.00 -0.69 -5.38
N GLY A 249 18.36 -1.80 -5.82
CA GLY A 249 18.63 -3.13 -5.29
C GLY A 249 18.31 -3.28 -3.79
N GLN A 250 17.48 -2.40 -3.24
CA GLN A 250 17.08 -2.37 -1.83
C GLN A 250 15.88 -3.30 -1.60
N TRP A 251 16.11 -4.60 -1.74
CA TRP A 251 15.03 -5.59 -1.83
C TRP A 251 14.26 -5.78 -0.52
N TYR A 252 14.87 -5.54 0.63
CA TYR A 252 14.15 -5.51 1.91
C TYR A 252 13.07 -4.43 1.92
N SER A 253 13.46 -3.20 1.61
CA SER A 253 12.54 -2.06 1.51
C SER A 253 11.47 -2.31 0.44
N TYR A 254 11.84 -2.93 -0.69
CA TYR A 254 10.90 -3.34 -1.73
C TYR A 254 9.84 -4.32 -1.20
N VAL A 255 10.23 -5.36 -0.47
CA VAL A 255 9.29 -6.34 0.12
C VAL A 255 8.36 -5.68 1.12
N ARG A 256 8.86 -4.76 1.96
CA ARG A 256 7.97 -4.01 2.86
C ARG A 256 6.98 -3.12 2.11
N GLU A 257 7.43 -2.50 1.03
CA GLU A 257 6.56 -1.66 0.19
C GLU A 257 5.51 -2.49 -0.56
N LEU A 258 5.84 -3.73 -0.95
CA LEU A 258 4.85 -4.70 -1.44
C LEU A 258 3.80 -4.99 -0.37
N GLU A 259 4.22 -5.27 0.87
CA GLU A 259 3.28 -5.51 1.98
C GLU A 259 2.36 -4.30 2.21
N ALA A 260 2.90 -3.09 2.19
CA ALA A 260 2.12 -1.86 2.29
C ALA A 260 1.09 -1.73 1.14
N GLY A 261 1.50 -2.04 -0.09
CA GLY A 261 0.61 -2.11 -1.25
C GLY A 261 -0.49 -3.15 -1.11
N ILE A 262 -0.18 -4.33 -0.57
CA ILE A 262 -1.15 -5.39 -0.31
C ILE A 262 -2.18 -4.92 0.73
N ARG A 263 -1.75 -4.33 1.85
CA ARG A 263 -2.66 -3.80 2.88
C ARG A 263 -3.55 -2.69 2.34
N PHE A 264 -2.98 -1.76 1.60
CA PHE A 264 -3.73 -0.67 0.95
C PHE A 264 -4.83 -1.21 0.02
N LEU A 265 -4.50 -2.21 -0.82
CA LEU A 265 -5.50 -2.80 -1.72
C LEU A 265 -6.54 -3.66 -1.00
N ASN A 266 -6.23 -4.16 0.21
CA ASN A 266 -7.19 -4.86 1.07
C ASN A 266 -8.26 -3.90 1.57
N GLU A 267 -7.81 -2.75 2.08
CA GLU A 267 -8.68 -1.68 2.57
C GLU A 267 -9.59 -1.13 1.47
N GLU A 268 -9.11 -1.11 0.22
CA GLU A 268 -9.89 -0.73 -0.96
C GLU A 268 -10.74 -1.88 -1.56
N HIS A 269 -10.73 -3.07 -0.95
CA HIS A 269 -11.40 -4.28 -1.44
C HIS A 269 -11.05 -4.63 -2.91
N ASN A 270 -9.82 -4.35 -3.33
CA ASN A 270 -9.35 -4.57 -4.70
C ASN A 270 -8.41 -5.80 -4.79
N ILE A 271 -8.98 -6.96 -4.51
CA ILE A 271 -8.27 -8.26 -4.45
C ILE A 271 -7.51 -8.54 -5.75
N LYS A 272 -8.14 -8.29 -6.91
CA LYS A 272 -7.54 -8.58 -8.23
C LYS A 272 -6.25 -7.78 -8.45
N ALA A 273 -6.19 -6.54 -8.00
CA ALA A 273 -4.98 -5.73 -8.08
C ALA A 273 -3.92 -6.18 -7.07
N ALA A 274 -4.31 -6.78 -5.95
CA ALA A 274 -3.40 -7.24 -4.90
C ALA A 274 -2.66 -8.53 -5.28
N LEU A 275 -3.28 -9.40 -6.08
CA LEU A 275 -2.72 -10.72 -6.45
C LEU A 275 -1.28 -10.66 -6.98
N PRO A 276 -0.93 -9.82 -7.98
CA PRO A 276 0.45 -9.73 -8.43
C PRO A 276 1.43 -9.29 -7.34
N LEU A 277 1.01 -8.46 -6.38
CA LEU A 277 1.87 -8.06 -5.26
C LEU A 277 2.05 -9.21 -4.27
N ILE A 278 0.98 -9.94 -3.97
CA ILE A 278 1.01 -11.13 -3.10
C ILE A 278 1.98 -12.18 -3.67
N TYR A 279 1.89 -12.48 -4.97
CA TYR A 279 2.78 -13.45 -5.60
C TYR A 279 4.25 -13.04 -5.48
N GLN A 280 4.54 -11.76 -5.78
CA GLN A 280 5.90 -11.22 -5.63
C GLN A 280 6.36 -11.27 -4.19
N PHE A 281 5.51 -10.88 -3.25
CA PHE A 281 5.81 -10.87 -1.82
C PHE A 281 6.18 -12.26 -1.33
N ILE A 282 5.36 -13.28 -1.62
CA ILE A 282 5.63 -14.67 -1.24
C ILE A 282 6.98 -15.12 -1.81
N TYR A 283 7.21 -14.91 -3.10
CA TYR A 283 8.45 -15.36 -3.72
C TYR A 283 9.69 -14.66 -3.12
N LEU A 284 9.64 -13.34 -2.98
CA LEU A 284 10.78 -12.55 -2.51
C LEU A 284 11.07 -12.80 -1.04
N ALA A 285 10.04 -13.00 -0.19
CA ALA A 285 10.23 -13.31 1.23
C ALA A 285 11.08 -14.57 1.47
N TYR A 286 11.06 -15.54 0.55
CA TYR A 286 11.83 -16.79 0.67
C TYR A 286 13.12 -16.84 -0.14
N ASN A 287 13.30 -15.97 -1.13
CA ASN A 287 14.46 -16.02 -2.03
C ASN A 287 15.39 -14.82 -1.90
N VAL A 288 14.93 -13.70 -1.35
CA VAL A 288 15.77 -12.53 -1.08
C VAL A 288 16.27 -12.59 0.36
N ASP A 289 17.57 -12.37 0.54
CA ASP A 289 18.11 -12.10 1.88
C ASP A 289 17.62 -10.71 2.32
N ILE A 290 16.75 -10.72 3.34
CA ILE A 290 16.09 -9.55 3.93
C ILE A 290 17.12 -8.57 4.57
N LEU A 291 18.41 -8.93 4.61
CA LEU A 291 19.45 -8.33 5.45
C LEU A 291 20.41 -7.37 4.72
N SER A 292 20.00 -6.78 3.60
CA SER A 292 20.89 -5.96 2.76
C SER A 292 20.93 -4.47 3.13
N GLY A 293 20.74 -4.10 4.42
CA GLY A 293 20.49 -2.72 4.82
C GLY A 293 21.49 -2.07 5.78
N THR A 294 21.91 -2.75 6.85
CA THR A 294 22.75 -2.10 7.88
C THR A 294 24.02 -2.88 8.23
N ASP A 295 25.10 -2.17 8.57
CA ASP A 295 26.43 -2.74 8.89
C ASP A 295 26.40 -3.73 10.07
N MET A 296 25.33 -3.74 10.88
CA MET A 296 25.15 -4.64 12.02
C MET A 296 24.44 -5.95 11.64
N GLU A 297 23.84 -6.05 10.45
CA GLU A 297 22.97 -7.16 10.04
C GLU A 297 23.70 -8.33 9.37
N GLN A 298 24.99 -8.19 9.08
CA GLN A 298 25.83 -9.27 8.52
C GLN A 298 26.00 -10.47 9.48
N TYR A 299 25.59 -10.34 10.74
CA TYR A 299 25.87 -11.31 11.80
C TYR A 299 24.67 -12.16 12.22
N ILE A 300 23.47 -11.91 11.71
CA ILE A 300 22.26 -12.66 12.10
C ILE A 300 21.56 -13.18 10.87
N ASP A 301 21.77 -14.46 10.56
CA ASP A 301 20.99 -15.19 9.55
C ASP A 301 19.56 -15.39 10.08
N PHE A 302 18.70 -14.39 9.85
CA PHE A 302 17.29 -14.53 10.16
C PHE A 302 16.67 -15.53 9.20
N PRO A 303 15.93 -16.52 9.70
CA PRO A 303 15.32 -17.52 8.84
C PRO A 303 14.35 -16.82 7.88
N LYS A 304 14.47 -17.14 6.58
CA LYS A 304 13.57 -16.64 5.54
C LYS A 304 12.15 -17.18 5.80
N LYS A 305 11.35 -16.41 6.53
CA LYS A 305 10.00 -16.78 6.96
C LYS A 305 9.03 -15.62 6.77
N ILE A 306 7.78 -15.94 6.47
CA ILE A 306 6.66 -15.00 6.48
C ILE A 306 6.04 -15.04 7.88
N GLY A 307 5.86 -13.88 8.51
CA GLY A 307 5.26 -13.80 9.84
C GLY A 307 3.76 -14.11 9.83
N SER A 308 3.24 -14.53 10.99
CA SER A 308 1.81 -14.80 11.20
C SER A 308 0.88 -13.66 10.76
N PRO A 309 1.20 -12.36 10.98
CA PRO A 309 0.36 -11.26 10.48
C PRO A 309 0.28 -11.20 8.95
N GLN A 310 1.36 -11.54 8.25
CA GLN A 310 1.40 -11.57 6.79
C GLN A 310 0.68 -12.80 6.22
N ILE A 311 0.83 -13.97 6.86
CA ILE A 311 0.04 -15.16 6.50
C ILE A 311 -1.46 -14.85 6.62
N TYR A 312 -1.88 -14.26 7.74
CA TYR A 312 -3.27 -13.85 7.94
C TYR A 312 -3.76 -12.90 6.85
N LEU A 313 -2.97 -11.87 6.53
CA LEU A 313 -3.30 -10.91 5.47
C LEU A 313 -3.50 -11.60 4.12
N ILE A 314 -2.55 -12.45 3.70
CA ILE A 314 -2.61 -13.15 2.41
C ILE A 314 -3.81 -14.10 2.36
N GLU A 315 -4.06 -14.86 3.44
CA GLU A 315 -5.15 -15.83 3.48
C GLU A 315 -6.53 -15.16 3.48
N ASN A 316 -6.67 -13.96 4.04
CA ASN A 316 -7.90 -13.19 3.90
C ASN A 316 -8.20 -12.84 2.45
N PHE A 317 -7.19 -12.43 1.67
CA PHE A 317 -7.38 -12.21 0.23
C PHE A 317 -7.75 -13.47 -0.52
N ILE A 318 -7.06 -14.58 -0.24
CA ILE A 318 -7.28 -15.84 -0.94
C ILE A 318 -8.69 -16.38 -0.68
N LYS A 319 -9.23 -16.20 0.53
CA LYS A 319 -10.60 -16.58 0.88
C LYS A 319 -11.67 -15.84 0.08
N GLU A 320 -11.41 -14.60 -0.29
CA GLU A 320 -12.35 -13.77 -1.05
C GLU A 320 -12.30 -14.06 -2.57
N LEU A 321 -11.35 -14.88 -3.03
CA LEU A 321 -11.33 -15.34 -4.42
C LEU A 321 -12.44 -16.38 -4.66
N GLU A 322 -13.29 -16.11 -5.66
CA GLU A 322 -14.36 -17.04 -6.06
C GLU A 322 -13.82 -18.42 -6.48
N ASN A 323 -12.62 -18.46 -7.08
CA ASN A 323 -11.93 -19.67 -7.51
C ASN A 323 -10.58 -19.80 -6.79
N ILE A 324 -10.61 -20.29 -5.55
CA ILE A 324 -9.41 -20.52 -4.73
C ILE A 324 -8.48 -21.59 -5.34
N ASP A 325 -9.05 -22.55 -6.07
CA ASP A 325 -8.35 -23.74 -6.58
C ASP A 325 -7.28 -23.40 -7.63
N ASP A 326 -7.33 -22.19 -8.22
CA ASP A 326 -6.36 -21.75 -9.22
C ASP A 326 -5.23 -20.87 -8.65
N PHE A 327 -5.25 -20.52 -7.36
CA PHE A 327 -4.25 -19.61 -6.78
C PHE A 327 -2.82 -20.11 -7.00
N ASP A 328 -2.59 -21.40 -6.75
CA ASP A 328 -1.27 -22.02 -6.88
C ASP A 328 -0.78 -22.00 -8.33
N ASN A 329 -1.66 -22.35 -9.28
CA ASN A 329 -1.33 -22.36 -10.70
C ASN A 329 -0.98 -20.95 -11.19
N TRP A 330 -1.82 -19.96 -10.85
CA TRP A 330 -1.58 -18.57 -11.20
C TRP A 330 -0.30 -18.03 -10.57
N TYR A 331 -0.01 -18.40 -9.33
CA TYR A 331 1.26 -18.05 -8.67
C TYR A 331 2.46 -18.61 -9.45
N ILE A 332 2.44 -19.91 -9.76
CA ILE A 332 3.54 -20.58 -10.47
C ILE A 332 3.74 -19.96 -11.85
N ASP A 333 2.67 -19.78 -12.61
CA ASP A 333 2.71 -19.18 -13.94
C ASP A 333 3.26 -17.76 -13.90
N PHE A 334 2.74 -16.93 -12.98
CA PHE A 334 3.16 -15.53 -12.83
C PHE A 334 4.65 -15.42 -12.46
N ILE A 335 5.11 -16.16 -11.46
CA ILE A 335 6.50 -16.09 -10.99
C ILE A 335 7.45 -16.70 -12.00
N THR A 336 7.10 -17.81 -12.64
CA THR A 336 7.94 -18.44 -13.66
C THR A 336 8.10 -17.57 -14.91
N ALA A 337 7.04 -16.86 -15.30
CA ALA A 337 7.09 -15.88 -16.40
C ALA A 337 7.88 -14.60 -16.04
N SER A 338 8.09 -14.34 -14.75
CA SER A 338 8.82 -13.16 -14.28
C SER A 338 10.35 -13.28 -14.43
N GLY A 339 11.05 -12.18 -14.17
CA GLY A 339 12.52 -12.17 -14.08
C GLY A 339 13.07 -12.71 -12.75
N TYR A 340 12.23 -12.89 -11.72
CA TYR A 340 12.69 -13.13 -10.35
C TYR A 340 13.48 -14.43 -10.15
N PRO A 341 13.04 -15.60 -10.68
CA PRO A 341 13.82 -16.84 -10.61
C PRO A 341 15.24 -16.72 -11.16
N LYS A 342 15.43 -15.91 -12.20
CA LYS A 342 16.75 -15.69 -12.82
C LYS A 342 17.64 -14.78 -11.98
N ILE A 343 17.04 -13.80 -11.29
CA ILE A 343 17.76 -12.79 -10.51
C ILE A 343 18.16 -13.34 -9.13
N PHE A 344 17.23 -13.98 -8.44
CA PHE A 344 17.41 -14.39 -7.04
C PHE A 344 17.65 -15.89 -6.85
N GLY A 345 17.53 -16.67 -7.91
CA GLY A 345 17.60 -18.13 -7.83
C GLY A 345 16.38 -18.73 -7.11
N GLY A 346 16.40 -20.04 -6.89
CA GLY A 346 15.23 -20.76 -6.40
C GLY A 346 14.11 -20.86 -7.45
N THR A 347 13.11 -21.67 -7.14
CA THR A 347 11.98 -21.95 -8.04
C THR A 347 10.69 -21.42 -7.43
N ALA A 348 9.73 -21.01 -8.27
CA ALA A 348 8.38 -20.68 -7.81
C ALA A 348 7.80 -21.79 -6.93
N GLN A 349 7.93 -23.06 -7.34
CA GLN A 349 7.40 -24.20 -6.59
C GLN A 349 7.98 -24.31 -5.18
N LYS A 350 9.30 -24.14 -5.02
CA LYS A 350 9.96 -24.18 -3.72
C LYS A 350 9.43 -23.09 -2.78
N ALA A 351 9.29 -21.86 -3.27
CA ALA A 351 8.76 -20.74 -2.49
C ALA A 351 7.29 -20.98 -2.10
N LEU A 352 6.46 -21.47 -3.03
CA LEU A 352 5.07 -21.82 -2.75
C LEU A 352 4.93 -22.94 -1.72
N ASN A 353 5.76 -23.98 -1.81
CA ASN A 353 5.76 -25.07 -0.84
C ASN A 353 6.15 -24.56 0.56
N GLN A 354 7.12 -23.67 0.65
CA GLN A 354 7.52 -23.06 1.93
C GLN A 354 6.39 -22.22 2.52
N TYR A 355 5.73 -21.40 1.71
CA TYR A 355 4.53 -20.66 2.11
C TYR A 355 3.44 -21.57 2.67
N LYS A 356 3.13 -22.67 1.97
CA LYS A 356 2.12 -23.64 2.40
C LYS A 356 2.47 -24.30 3.74
N ASN A 357 3.75 -24.60 3.97
CA ASN A 357 4.20 -25.17 5.24
C ASN A 357 4.01 -24.17 6.40
N GLU A 358 4.46 -22.92 6.23
CA GLU A 358 4.31 -21.89 7.26
C GLU A 358 2.84 -21.54 7.50
N LYS A 359 2.03 -21.53 6.44
CA LYS A 359 0.57 -21.41 6.55
C LYS A 359 -0.04 -22.52 7.41
N LYS A 360 0.39 -23.77 7.20
CA LYS A 360 -0.08 -24.91 7.99
C LYS A 360 0.31 -24.75 9.47
N GLU A 361 1.57 -24.39 9.74
CA GLU A 361 2.06 -24.11 11.10
C GLU A 361 1.23 -23.01 11.78
N TYR A 362 0.95 -21.91 11.08
CA TYR A 362 0.12 -20.82 11.56
C TYR A 362 -1.29 -21.29 11.97
N TYR A 363 -1.95 -22.11 11.15
CA TYR A 363 -3.28 -22.64 11.48
C TYR A 363 -3.25 -23.64 12.65
N GLU A 364 -2.20 -24.45 12.75
CA GLU A 364 -2.00 -25.35 13.88
C GLU A 364 -1.79 -24.57 15.19
N GLU A 365 -0.98 -23.50 15.17
CA GLU A 365 -0.80 -22.62 16.32
C GLU A 365 -2.10 -21.91 16.71
N LEU A 366 -2.79 -21.32 15.74
CA LEU A 366 -4.06 -20.65 15.98
C LEU A 366 -5.05 -21.64 16.64
N SER A 367 -5.06 -22.91 16.22
CA SER A 367 -6.00 -23.94 16.75
C SER A 367 -5.79 -24.25 18.23
N LYS A 368 -4.55 -24.08 18.71
CA LYS A 368 -4.18 -24.28 20.12
C LYS A 368 -4.64 -23.13 21.01
N THR A 369 -4.78 -21.91 20.48
CA THR A 369 -5.09 -20.70 21.27
C THR A 369 -6.56 -20.57 21.69
N GLY A 370 -7.47 -21.42 21.21
CA GLY A 370 -8.89 -21.34 21.57
C GLY A 370 -9.63 -20.10 21.05
N HIS A 371 -8.96 -19.18 20.35
CA HIS A 371 -9.58 -18.05 19.62
C HIS A 371 -10.36 -18.48 18.37
N PHE A 372 -10.54 -19.78 18.15
CA PHE A 372 -11.12 -20.38 16.95
C PHE A 372 -12.65 -20.36 16.87
N ILE A 373 -13.35 -19.85 17.88
CA ILE A 373 -14.81 -20.03 17.98
C ILE A 373 -15.61 -19.17 16.95
N THR A 374 -14.97 -18.27 16.21
CA THR A 374 -15.66 -17.42 15.21
C THR A 374 -15.04 -17.41 13.80
N LEU A 375 -13.90 -18.06 13.57
CA LEU A 375 -13.30 -18.15 12.23
C LEU A 375 -13.87 -19.38 11.49
N ASP A 376 -14.90 -19.09 10.69
CA ASP A 376 -15.63 -19.95 9.73
C ASP A 376 -15.13 -21.40 9.56
N GLN A 377 -15.83 -22.35 10.20
CA GLN A 377 -15.64 -23.80 10.09
C GLN A 377 -15.57 -24.30 8.64
N LYS A 378 -16.20 -23.57 7.70
CA LYS A 378 -16.22 -23.88 6.27
C LYS A 378 -14.83 -23.78 5.62
N PHE A 379 -13.94 -22.95 6.16
CA PHE A 379 -12.57 -22.79 5.67
C PHE A 379 -11.65 -23.94 6.11
N LEU A 380 -11.76 -24.36 7.37
CA LEU A 380 -11.00 -25.52 7.89
C LEU A 380 -11.33 -26.82 7.16
N ASN A 381 -12.60 -27.01 6.77
CA ASN A 381 -13.00 -28.19 6.02
C ASN A 381 -12.36 -28.23 4.62
N ARG A 382 -12.05 -27.08 4.01
CA ARG A 382 -11.33 -27.02 2.72
C ARG A 382 -9.84 -27.30 2.87
N LEU A 383 -9.20 -26.82 3.94
CA LEU A 383 -7.79 -27.10 4.22
C LEU A 383 -7.51 -28.58 4.53
N LYS A 384 -8.49 -29.32 5.04
CA LYS A 384 -8.36 -30.78 5.25
C LYS A 384 -8.51 -31.59 3.97
N SER A 385 -9.07 -31.00 2.91
CA SER A 385 -9.30 -31.67 1.61
C SER A 385 -8.26 -31.36 0.54
N SER A 386 -7.34 -30.41 0.80
CA SER A 386 -6.22 -30.01 -0.06
C SER A 386 -4.89 -30.42 0.56
#